data_AF-A0A953PV79-F1
#
_entry.id   AF-A0A953PV79-F1
#
_cell.length_a   1.000
_cell.length_b   1.000
_cell.length_c   1.000
_cell.angle_alpha   90.00
_cell.angle_beta   90.00
_cell.angle_gamma   90.00
#
_symmetry.space_group_name_H-M   'P 1'
#
loop_
_entity.id
_entity.type
_entity.pdbx_description
1 polymer ?
#
loop_
_entity_poly.entity_id
_entity_poly.type
_entity_poly.pdbx_seq_one_letter_code
_entity_poly.pdbx_strand_id
1 'polypeptide(L)'
;MPDASRVAATVLLVLAYVLGCVSLGLFGLFLWHGPFPLTDLSLTPPQILCFDALLALAFFLQHSGMLRKSFRAKLARLLPTHYQPAVYAVVSGIVLLLLPLLWQPTRWDLLTLHGPWRWLVRGAFFASMAGMTWGFGSLRHFDPLGAGPLLAHLRGRPAPAMPLIIRGAYRWVRHPIYSSFLLMVWASPGVTADRLLFNALWSVWMVVGTRLEERDLAADFGQPYREYQRRVPMLLPRTLRPQA
;
A
#
# COMPACT_ATOMS: atom_id res chain seq x y z
N MET A 1 -7.67 29.28 25.87
CA MET A 1 -6.94 29.10 24.60
C MET A 1 -7.06 27.63 24.22
N PRO A 2 -7.52 27.28 23.00
CA PRO A 2 -7.47 25.88 22.58
C PRO A 2 -6.02 25.40 22.71
N ASP A 3 -5.86 24.29 23.42
CA ASP A 3 -4.58 23.67 23.70
C ASP A 3 -3.84 23.44 22.37
N ALA A 4 -2.65 24.05 22.19
CA ALA A 4 -1.91 24.05 20.92
C ALA A 4 -1.69 22.62 20.39
N SER A 5 -1.60 21.65 21.30
CA SER A 5 -1.53 20.21 21.02
C SER A 5 -2.76 19.68 20.26
N ARG A 6 -3.97 20.14 20.62
CA ARG A 6 -5.24 19.74 19.98
C ARG A 6 -5.39 20.34 18.60
N VAL A 7 -4.98 21.59 18.40
CA VAL A 7 -4.97 22.24 17.08
C VAL A 7 -4.02 21.49 16.15
N ALA A 8 -2.79 21.22 16.58
CA ALA A 8 -1.81 20.47 15.80
C ALA A 8 -2.31 19.06 15.43
N ALA A 9 -2.91 18.34 16.38
CA ALA A 9 -3.50 17.03 16.13
C ALA A 9 -4.65 17.08 15.11
N THR A 10 -5.50 18.09 15.20
CA THR A 10 -6.64 18.24 14.28
C THR A 10 -6.17 18.57 12.86
N VAL A 11 -5.21 19.50 12.72
CA VAL A 11 -4.60 19.85 11.42
C VAL A 11 -3.93 18.62 10.80
N LEU A 12 -3.13 17.88 11.57
CA LEU A 12 -2.45 16.70 11.07
C LEU A 12 -3.45 15.61 10.64
N LEU A 13 -4.54 15.42 11.38
CA LEU A 13 -5.61 14.49 11.01
C LEU A 13 -6.22 14.87 9.66
N VAL A 14 -6.62 16.14 9.49
CA VAL A 14 -7.20 16.63 8.23
C VAL A 14 -6.23 16.42 7.08
N LEU A 15 -4.95 16.78 7.26
CA LEU A 15 -3.92 16.56 6.25
C LEU A 15 -3.76 15.08 5.89
N ALA A 16 -3.74 14.18 6.89
CA ALA A 16 -3.63 12.75 6.64
C ALA A 16 -4.81 12.22 5.82
N TYR A 17 -6.04 12.65 6.13
CA TYR A 17 -7.23 12.28 5.35
C TYR A 17 -7.20 12.86 3.93
N VAL A 18 -6.94 14.15 3.77
CA VAL A 18 -6.94 14.81 2.45
C VAL A 18 -5.84 14.22 1.57
N LEU A 19 -4.59 14.21 2.04
CA LEU A 19 -3.47 13.69 1.26
C LEU A 19 -3.58 12.18 1.05
N GLY A 20 -4.02 11.42 2.04
CA GLY A 20 -4.23 9.98 1.92
C GLY A 20 -5.30 9.65 0.87
N CYS A 21 -6.46 10.29 0.91
CA CYS A 21 -7.53 10.05 -0.06
C CYS A 21 -7.14 10.50 -1.47
N VAL A 22 -6.55 11.69 -1.62
CA VAL A 22 -6.14 12.21 -2.93
C VAL A 22 -5.04 11.35 -3.55
N SER A 23 -4.00 11.00 -2.78
CA SER A 23 -2.91 10.16 -3.28
C SER A 23 -3.38 8.75 -3.66
N LEU A 24 -4.19 8.09 -2.83
CA LEU A 24 -4.74 6.76 -3.14
C LEU A 24 -5.71 6.80 -4.32
N GLY A 25 -6.54 7.85 -4.41
CA GLY A 25 -7.46 8.04 -5.53
C GLY A 25 -6.72 8.24 -6.85
N LEU A 26 -5.73 9.15 -6.88
CA LEU A 26 -4.92 9.40 -8.07
C LEU A 26 -4.10 8.17 -8.46
N PHE A 27 -3.55 7.45 -7.47
CA PHE A 27 -2.83 6.21 -7.72
C PHE A 27 -3.74 5.11 -8.27
N GLY A 28 -4.97 4.98 -7.77
CA GLY A 28 -5.97 4.07 -8.34
C GLY A 28 -6.31 4.41 -9.79
N LEU A 29 -6.47 5.70 -10.10
CA LEU A 29 -6.68 6.17 -11.48
C LEU A 29 -5.46 5.89 -12.36
N PHE A 30 -4.24 6.07 -11.85
CA PHE A 30 -2.99 5.71 -12.54
C PHE A 30 -2.94 4.20 -12.85
N LEU A 31 -3.34 3.34 -11.90
CA LEU A 31 -3.39 1.90 -12.13
C LEU A 31 -4.42 1.51 -13.20
N TRP A 32 -5.56 2.21 -13.23
CA TRP A 32 -6.65 1.95 -14.17
C TRP A 32 -6.39 2.49 -15.59
N HIS A 33 -6.02 3.77 -15.69
CA HIS A 33 -5.88 4.49 -16.95
C HIS A 33 -4.47 4.35 -17.54
N GLY A 34 -3.46 4.24 -16.68
CA GLY A 34 -2.06 4.44 -17.04
C GLY A 34 -1.57 5.84 -16.63
N PRO A 35 -0.31 6.16 -16.95
CA PRO A 35 0.30 7.45 -16.62
C PRO A 35 -0.47 8.64 -17.19
N PHE A 36 -0.47 9.73 -16.43
CA PHE A 36 -0.97 11.02 -16.88
C PHE A 36 0.21 11.82 -17.46
N PRO A 37 0.16 12.27 -18.72
CA PRO A 37 1.23 13.06 -19.32
C PRO A 37 1.15 14.52 -18.82
N LEU A 38 1.26 14.71 -17.50
CA LEU A 38 1.21 16.03 -16.85
C LEU A 38 2.54 16.76 -16.95
N THR A 39 3.65 16.01 -16.95
CA THR A 39 5.00 16.53 -17.05
C THR A 39 5.75 15.76 -18.14
N ASP A 40 6.38 16.49 -19.06
CA ASP A 40 7.27 15.92 -20.08
C ASP A 40 8.69 16.41 -19.78
N LEU A 41 9.53 15.50 -19.32
CA LEU A 41 10.92 15.80 -18.99
C LEU A 41 11.85 15.71 -20.22
N SER A 42 11.30 15.46 -21.42
CA SER A 42 12.05 15.31 -22.68
C SER A 42 13.18 14.29 -22.59
N LEU A 43 12.94 13.21 -21.85
CA LEU A 43 13.91 12.12 -21.61
C LEU A 43 13.87 11.09 -22.74
N THR A 44 15.03 10.48 -23.02
CA THR A 44 15.10 9.29 -23.88
C THR A 44 14.47 8.07 -23.18
N PRO A 45 14.01 7.04 -23.91
CA PRO A 45 13.35 5.89 -23.28
C PRO A 45 14.17 5.17 -22.18
N PRO A 46 15.50 4.97 -22.30
CA PRO A 46 16.28 4.40 -21.19
C PRO A 46 16.34 5.33 -19.96
N GLN A 47 16.38 6.65 -20.17
CA GLN A 47 16.36 7.63 -19.08
C GLN A 47 15.00 7.65 -18.38
N ILE A 48 13.90 7.52 -19.12
CA ILE A 48 12.54 7.35 -18.57
C ILE A 48 12.49 6.16 -17.61
N LEU A 49 12.92 4.97 -18.08
CA LEU A 49 12.89 3.76 -17.25
C LEU A 49 13.77 3.88 -16.00
N CYS A 50 14.94 4.52 -16.12
CA CYS A 50 15.81 4.77 -14.98
C CYS A 50 15.16 5.74 -13.97
N PHE A 51 14.59 6.84 -14.47
CA PHE A 51 13.92 7.84 -13.65
C PHE A 51 12.73 7.25 -12.91
N ASP A 52 11.84 6.53 -13.60
CA ASP A 52 10.67 5.90 -13.00
C ASP A 52 11.04 4.80 -12.00
N ALA A 53 12.13 4.05 -12.26
CA ALA A 53 12.66 3.09 -11.30
C ALA A 53 13.15 3.78 -10.02
N LEU A 54 13.90 4.88 -10.15
CA LEU A 54 14.36 5.66 -9.00
C LEU A 54 13.19 6.28 -8.23
N LEU A 55 12.17 6.75 -8.93
CA LEU A 55 10.95 7.30 -8.34
C LEU A 55 10.19 6.23 -7.53
N ALA A 56 10.03 5.03 -8.09
CA ALA A 56 9.44 3.89 -7.39
C ALA A 56 10.28 3.47 -6.17
N LEU A 57 11.60 3.37 -6.32
CA LEU A 57 12.52 3.03 -5.23
C LEU A 57 12.48 4.08 -4.10
N ALA A 58 12.41 5.36 -4.44
CA ALA A 58 12.26 6.44 -3.46
C ALA A 58 10.98 6.27 -2.64
N PHE A 59 9.86 5.95 -3.28
CA PHE A 59 8.61 5.62 -2.59
C PHE A 59 8.76 4.37 -1.71
N PHE A 60 9.35 3.28 -2.21
CA PHE A 60 9.52 2.04 -1.45
C PHE A 60 10.39 2.24 -0.20
N LEU A 61 11.51 2.94 -0.36
CA LEU A 61 12.44 3.23 0.74
C LEU A 61 11.78 4.12 1.79
N GLN A 62 11.08 5.17 1.38
CA GLN A 62 10.37 6.05 2.30
C GLN A 62 9.24 5.30 3.02
N HIS A 63 8.34 4.65 2.27
CA HIS A 63 7.17 3.96 2.80
C HIS A 63 7.56 2.82 3.74
N SER A 64 8.34 1.85 3.25
CA SER A 64 8.75 0.71 4.07
C SER A 64 9.72 1.09 5.18
N GLY A 65 10.57 2.10 4.96
CA GLY A 65 11.53 2.60 5.96
C GLY A 65 10.82 3.17 7.19
N MET A 66 9.81 4.02 6.99
CA MET A 66 9.07 4.63 8.09
C MET A 66 8.24 3.63 8.91
N LEU A 67 7.90 2.47 8.33
CA LEU A 67 7.21 1.39 9.04
C LEU A 67 8.15 0.58 9.97
N ARG A 68 9.47 0.65 9.78
CA ARG A 68 10.41 -0.17 10.58
C ARG A 68 10.45 0.27 12.04
N LYS A 69 10.52 -0.73 12.93
CA LYS A 69 10.66 -0.54 14.40
C LYS A 69 11.83 0.40 14.74
N SER A 70 12.97 0.25 14.05
CA SER A 70 14.14 1.11 14.24
C SER A 70 13.89 2.57 13.85
N PHE A 71 13.18 2.83 12.75
CA PHE A 71 12.84 4.20 12.34
C PHE A 71 11.84 4.83 13.31
N ARG A 72 10.78 4.11 13.68
CA ARG A 72 9.78 4.57 14.66
C ARG A 72 10.39 4.89 16.01
N ALA A 73 11.35 4.08 16.48
CA ALA A 73 12.10 4.34 17.71
C ALA A 73 13.00 5.59 17.61
N LYS A 74 13.62 5.83 16.45
CA LYS A 74 14.37 7.08 16.20
C LYS A 74 13.44 8.28 16.19
N LEU A 75 12.30 8.19 15.49
CA LEU A 75 11.30 9.25 15.40
C LEU A 75 10.65 9.56 16.75
N ALA A 76 10.50 8.57 17.63
CA ALA A 76 9.97 8.75 18.99
C ALA A 76 10.79 9.72 19.86
N ARG A 77 12.06 9.96 19.50
CA ARG A 77 12.91 10.96 20.17
C ARG A 77 12.57 12.41 19.79
N LEU A 78 11.87 12.60 18.68
CA LEU A 78 11.52 13.90 18.12
C LEU A 78 10.01 14.19 18.21
N LEU A 79 9.19 13.15 18.07
CA LEU A 79 7.73 13.26 17.96
C LEU A 79 7.03 12.21 18.84
N PRO A 80 6.02 12.60 19.65
CA PRO A 80 5.26 11.66 20.44
C PRO A 80 4.63 10.54 19.60
N THR A 81 4.58 9.33 20.15
CA THR A 81 4.20 8.09 19.44
C THR A 81 2.80 8.14 18.83
N HIS A 82 1.87 8.90 19.40
CA HIS A 82 0.50 9.03 18.89
C HIS A 82 0.38 9.90 17.63
N TYR A 83 1.36 10.76 17.33
CA TYR A 83 1.39 11.52 16.06
C TYR A 83 2.06 10.75 14.91
N GLN A 84 2.90 9.74 15.22
CA GLN A 84 3.69 9.05 14.20
C GLN A 84 2.87 8.42 13.06
N PRO A 85 1.73 7.75 13.31
CA PRO A 85 0.93 7.16 12.24
C PRO A 85 0.36 8.19 11.26
N ALA A 86 -0.10 9.33 11.77
CA ALA A 86 -0.64 10.41 10.93
C ALA A 86 0.47 11.15 10.17
N VAL A 87 1.62 11.41 10.79
CA VAL A 87 2.81 11.93 10.07
C VAL A 87 3.25 10.96 8.98
N TYR A 88 3.27 9.66 9.26
CA TYR A 88 3.53 8.64 8.27
C TYR A 88 2.55 8.68 7.10
N ALA A 89 1.25 8.82 7.37
CA ALA A 89 0.22 8.90 6.33
C ALA A 89 0.39 10.16 5.46
N VAL A 90 0.69 11.31 6.06
CA VAL A 90 0.95 12.57 5.34
C VAL A 90 2.19 12.45 4.46
N VAL A 91 3.33 12.06 5.03
CA VAL A 91 4.60 11.98 4.29
C VAL A 91 4.51 10.93 3.18
N SER A 92 3.98 9.74 3.48
CA SER A 92 3.82 8.68 2.49
C SER A 92 2.79 9.05 1.43
N GLY A 93 1.72 9.77 1.80
CA GLY A 93 0.72 10.29 0.87
C GLY A 93 1.31 11.30 -0.11
N ILE A 94 2.18 12.20 0.36
CA ILE A 94 2.90 13.15 -0.51
C ILE A 94 3.81 12.40 -1.48
N VAL A 95 4.66 11.48 -0.99
CA VAL A 95 5.59 10.74 -1.86
C VAL A 95 4.83 9.84 -2.84
N LEU A 96 3.73 9.21 -2.41
CA LEU A 96 2.85 8.46 -3.30
C LEU A 96 2.20 9.36 -4.34
N LEU A 97 1.79 10.58 -3.99
CA LEU A 97 1.18 11.53 -4.92
C LEU A 97 2.17 11.97 -6.01
N LEU A 98 3.45 12.13 -5.67
CA LEU A 98 4.49 12.47 -6.66
C LEU A 98 4.67 11.38 -7.71
N LEU A 99 4.44 10.10 -7.37
CA LEU A 99 4.62 8.99 -8.28
C LEU A 99 3.78 9.11 -9.57
N PRO A 100 2.43 9.15 -9.56
CA PRO A 100 1.62 9.30 -10.77
C PRO A 100 1.73 10.69 -11.42
N LEU A 101 2.21 11.72 -10.70
CA LEU A 101 2.39 13.07 -11.25
C LEU A 101 3.67 13.23 -12.06
N LEU A 102 4.74 12.54 -11.64
CA LEU A 102 6.07 12.63 -12.25
C LEU A 102 6.38 11.44 -13.17
N TRP A 103 5.56 10.38 -13.15
CA TRP A 103 5.77 9.19 -13.99
C TRP A 103 5.86 9.53 -15.47
N GLN A 104 6.88 9.01 -16.16
CA GLN A 104 7.13 9.29 -17.56
C GLN A 104 6.69 8.12 -18.46
N PRO A 105 5.63 8.26 -19.29
CA PRO A 105 5.18 7.17 -20.14
C PRO A 105 6.21 6.81 -21.23
N THR A 106 6.43 5.52 -21.46
CA THR A 106 7.13 5.07 -22.67
C THR A 106 6.16 4.87 -23.82
N ARG A 107 6.59 5.15 -25.05
CA ARG A 107 5.82 4.82 -26.28
C ARG A 107 6.06 3.39 -26.78
N TRP A 108 6.75 2.57 -25.98
CA TRP A 108 7.12 1.20 -26.32
C TRP A 108 6.03 0.24 -25.87
N ASP A 109 5.09 -0.05 -26.77
CA ASP A 109 4.05 -1.04 -26.52
C ASP A 109 4.62 -2.45 -26.67
N LEU A 110 4.46 -3.28 -25.63
CA LEU A 110 4.93 -4.66 -25.61
C LEU A 110 3.77 -5.64 -25.83
N LEU A 111 2.60 -5.32 -25.29
CA LEU A 111 1.41 -6.16 -25.39
C LEU A 111 0.16 -5.31 -25.22
N THR A 112 -0.70 -5.31 -26.24
CA THR A 112 -2.06 -4.79 -26.15
C THR A 112 -3.07 -5.91 -26.38
N LEU A 113 -3.97 -6.09 -25.42
CA LEU A 113 -5.06 -7.04 -25.48
C LEU A 113 -6.31 -6.37 -26.07
N HIS A 114 -6.93 -7.07 -27.03
CA HIS A 114 -8.12 -6.60 -27.74
C HIS A 114 -9.32 -7.52 -27.51
N GLY A 115 -10.51 -7.05 -27.90
CA GLY A 115 -11.75 -7.84 -27.88
C GLY A 115 -12.10 -8.41 -26.50
N PRO A 116 -12.47 -9.70 -26.39
CA PRO A 116 -12.89 -10.30 -25.12
C PRO A 116 -11.78 -10.33 -24.06
N TRP A 117 -10.50 -10.44 -24.47
CA TRP A 117 -9.38 -10.49 -23.53
C TRP A 117 -9.17 -9.18 -22.78
N ARG A 118 -9.41 -8.05 -23.45
CA ARG A 118 -9.43 -6.73 -22.78
C ARG A 118 -10.44 -6.71 -21.64
N TRP A 119 -11.65 -7.21 -21.87
CA TRP A 119 -12.72 -7.21 -20.87
C TRP A 119 -12.48 -8.23 -19.77
N LEU A 120 -11.91 -9.39 -20.08
CA LEU A 120 -11.49 -10.36 -19.07
C LEU A 120 -10.49 -9.75 -18.09
N VAL A 121 -9.45 -9.08 -18.60
CA VAL A 121 -8.43 -8.44 -17.77
C VAL A 121 -9.00 -7.27 -16.97
N ARG A 122 -9.91 -6.47 -17.56
CA ARG A 122 -10.64 -5.44 -16.81
C ARG A 122 -11.55 -6.03 -15.73
N GLY A 123 -12.17 -7.18 -15.98
CA GLY A 123 -12.91 -7.95 -14.98
C GLY A 123 -12.02 -8.39 -13.83
N ALA A 124 -10.81 -8.87 -14.12
CA ALA A 124 -9.82 -9.22 -13.10
C ALA A 124 -9.39 -7.99 -12.27
N PHE A 125 -9.29 -6.81 -12.88
CA PHE A 125 -9.02 -5.56 -12.17
C PHE A 125 -10.13 -5.25 -11.15
N PHE A 126 -11.41 -5.28 -11.55
CA PHE A 126 -12.51 -5.03 -10.61
C PHE A 126 -12.64 -6.13 -9.55
N ALA A 127 -12.41 -7.39 -9.90
CA ALA A 127 -12.36 -8.51 -8.96
C ALA A 127 -11.25 -8.30 -7.90
N SER A 128 -10.10 -7.79 -8.33
CA SER A 128 -9.01 -7.46 -7.41
C SER A 128 -9.38 -6.31 -6.46
N MET A 129 -10.09 -5.28 -6.94
CA MET A 129 -10.59 -4.20 -6.10
C MET A 129 -11.58 -4.71 -5.05
N ALA A 130 -12.51 -5.60 -5.44
CA ALA A 130 -13.42 -6.27 -4.52
C ALA A 130 -12.70 -7.17 -3.50
N GLY A 131 -11.65 -7.90 -3.93
CA GLY A 131 -10.81 -8.68 -3.03
C GLY A 131 -10.07 -7.79 -2.02
N MET A 132 -9.60 -6.62 -2.46
CA MET A 132 -8.92 -5.66 -1.60
C MET A 132 -9.87 -5.05 -0.57
N THR A 133 -11.09 -4.65 -0.97
CA THR A 133 -12.10 -4.16 -0.03
C THR A 133 -12.53 -5.23 0.97
N TRP A 134 -12.64 -6.49 0.54
CA TRP A 134 -12.90 -7.61 1.46
C TRP A 134 -11.73 -7.85 2.43
N GLY A 135 -10.48 -7.74 1.96
CA GLY A 135 -9.28 -7.80 2.78
C GLY A 135 -9.26 -6.71 3.86
N PHE A 136 -9.54 -5.46 3.49
CA PHE A 136 -9.65 -4.37 4.46
C PHE A 136 -10.81 -4.55 5.43
N GLY A 137 -12.00 -4.92 4.97
CA GLY A 137 -13.15 -5.18 5.83
C GLY A 137 -12.94 -6.36 6.79
N SER A 138 -12.04 -7.28 6.45
CA SER A 138 -11.64 -8.38 7.33
C SER A 138 -10.76 -7.89 8.49
N LEU A 139 -10.02 -6.80 8.32
CA LEU A 139 -9.25 -6.15 9.40
C LEU A 139 -10.20 -5.28 10.24
N ARG A 140 -10.48 -5.71 11.47
CA ARG A 140 -11.50 -5.10 12.35
C ARG A 140 -11.23 -3.63 12.68
N HIS A 141 -9.95 -3.25 12.74
CA HIS A 141 -9.47 -1.91 13.06
C HIS A 141 -8.31 -1.56 12.13
N PHE A 142 -8.56 -1.55 10.82
CA PHE A 142 -7.57 -1.04 9.87
C PHE A 142 -7.63 0.48 9.83
N ASP A 143 -6.52 1.12 10.18
CA ASP A 143 -6.37 2.56 10.19
C ASP A 143 -5.25 2.98 9.22
N PRO A 144 -5.55 3.04 7.91
CA PRO A 144 -4.55 3.37 6.89
C PRO A 144 -4.01 4.80 7.05
N LEU A 145 -4.76 5.67 7.70
CA LEU A 145 -4.48 7.10 7.80
C LEU A 145 -3.91 7.50 9.16
N GLY A 146 -3.79 6.55 10.10
CA GLY A 146 -3.24 6.81 11.42
C GLY A 146 -4.14 7.65 12.34
N ALA A 147 -5.45 7.69 12.06
CA ALA A 147 -6.44 8.47 12.80
C ALA A 147 -6.72 7.90 14.20
N GLY A 148 -6.69 6.59 14.38
CA GLY A 148 -7.07 5.88 15.59
C GLY A 148 -6.27 6.29 16.83
N PRO A 149 -4.93 6.18 16.82
CA PRO A 149 -4.08 6.61 17.94
C PRO A 149 -4.23 8.09 18.28
N LEU A 150 -4.41 8.94 17.27
CA LEU A 150 -4.56 10.38 17.45
C LEU A 150 -5.94 10.74 18.05
N LEU A 151 -7.01 10.11 17.57
CA LEU A 151 -8.35 10.24 18.13
C LEU A 151 -8.44 9.66 19.55
N ALA A 152 -7.73 8.56 19.83
CA ALA A 152 -7.63 8.02 21.18
C ALA A 152 -6.96 9.03 22.13
N HIS A 153 -5.86 9.65 21.70
CA HIS A 153 -5.18 10.71 22.45
C HIS A 153 -6.09 11.92 22.69
N LEU A 154 -6.77 12.44 21.65
CA LEU A 154 -7.72 13.55 21.76
C LEU A 154 -8.89 13.25 22.72
N ARG A 155 -9.24 11.98 22.88
CA ARG A 155 -10.30 11.49 23.79
C ARG A 155 -9.78 11.04 25.16
N GLY A 156 -8.48 11.17 25.43
CA GLY A 156 -7.87 10.74 26.69
C GLY A 156 -7.92 9.22 26.92
N ARG A 157 -7.92 8.41 25.85
CA ARG A 157 -7.99 6.94 25.91
C ARG A 157 -6.64 6.30 25.57
N PRO A 158 -6.33 5.12 26.15
CA PRO A 158 -5.13 4.38 25.77
C PRO A 158 -5.20 3.89 24.32
N ALA A 159 -4.03 3.71 23.69
CA ALA A 159 -3.94 3.18 22.34
C ALA A 159 -4.46 1.73 22.29
N PRO A 160 -5.26 1.36 21.27
CA PRO A 160 -5.82 0.02 21.18
C PRO A 160 -4.72 -1.02 20.91
N ALA A 161 -4.77 -2.15 21.62
CA ALA A 161 -3.95 -3.31 21.30
C ALA A 161 -4.39 -3.90 19.94
N MET A 162 -3.43 -4.32 19.10
CA MET A 162 -3.73 -4.98 17.84
C MET A 162 -3.72 -6.50 18.01
N PRO A 163 -4.87 -7.18 18.06
CA PRO A 163 -4.90 -8.64 18.14
C PRO A 163 -4.47 -9.27 16.80
N LEU A 164 -4.04 -10.53 16.86
CA LEU A 164 -3.88 -11.34 15.65
C LEU A 164 -5.25 -11.59 15.02
N ILE A 165 -5.41 -11.24 13.74
CA ILE A 165 -6.68 -11.35 13.01
C ILE A 165 -6.58 -12.49 11.99
N ILE A 166 -7.38 -13.55 12.18
CA ILE A 166 -7.51 -14.67 11.24
C ILE A 166 -9.00 -14.87 10.92
N ARG A 167 -9.55 -14.02 10.06
CA ARG A 167 -10.97 -14.06 9.67
C ARG A 167 -11.18 -13.47 8.28
N GLY A 168 -12.34 -13.73 7.70
CA GLY A 168 -12.65 -13.27 6.34
C GLY A 168 -11.57 -13.71 5.36
N ALA A 169 -11.09 -12.81 4.51
CA ALA A 169 -10.11 -13.10 3.47
C ALA A 169 -8.79 -13.72 4.01
N TYR A 170 -8.43 -13.41 5.27
CA TYR A 170 -7.23 -13.95 5.94
C TYR A 170 -7.30 -15.47 6.18
N ARG A 171 -8.47 -16.10 6.03
CA ARG A 171 -8.57 -17.56 6.12
C ARG A 171 -8.11 -18.28 4.84
N TRP A 172 -7.98 -17.57 3.73
CA TRP A 172 -7.57 -18.14 2.44
C TRP A 172 -6.08 -17.91 2.14
N VAL A 173 -5.61 -16.69 2.40
CA VAL A 173 -4.21 -16.27 2.23
C VAL A 173 -3.84 -15.32 3.36
N ARG A 174 -2.57 -15.28 3.75
CA ARG A 174 -2.12 -14.46 4.88
C ARG A 174 -2.09 -12.97 4.56
N HIS A 175 -1.89 -12.61 3.30
CA HIS A 175 -1.88 -11.23 2.85
C HIS A 175 -2.87 -11.01 1.69
N PRO A 176 -4.20 -11.03 1.96
CA PRO A 176 -5.21 -10.92 0.92
C PRO A 176 -5.17 -9.58 0.20
N ILE A 177 -4.90 -8.48 0.91
CA ILE A 177 -4.77 -7.13 0.34
C ILE A 177 -3.63 -7.09 -0.69
N TYR A 178 -2.46 -7.66 -0.35
CA TYR A 178 -1.33 -7.71 -1.26
C TYR A 178 -1.57 -8.65 -2.43
N SER A 179 -2.25 -9.77 -2.21
CA SER A 179 -2.61 -10.71 -3.27
C SER A 179 -3.53 -10.05 -4.30
N SER A 180 -4.55 -9.33 -3.82
CA SER A 180 -5.43 -8.53 -4.65
C SER A 180 -4.68 -7.41 -5.37
N PHE A 181 -3.82 -6.67 -4.67
CA PHE A 181 -3.07 -5.59 -5.30
C PHE A 181 -2.10 -6.10 -6.38
N LEU A 182 -1.42 -7.23 -6.15
CA LEU A 182 -0.59 -7.89 -7.18
C LEU A 182 -1.43 -8.24 -8.41
N LEU A 183 -2.61 -8.83 -8.23
CA LEU A 183 -3.51 -9.08 -9.36
C LEU A 183 -3.90 -7.78 -10.07
N MET A 184 -4.17 -6.71 -9.31
CA MET A 184 -4.59 -5.41 -9.85
C MET A 184 -3.54 -4.76 -10.75
N VAL A 185 -2.25 -4.77 -10.37
CA VAL A 185 -1.18 -4.13 -11.17
C VAL A 185 -0.97 -4.85 -12.50
N TRP A 186 -1.10 -6.19 -12.50
CA TRP A 186 -1.00 -7.03 -13.70
C TRP A 186 -2.29 -7.05 -14.53
N ALA A 187 -3.42 -6.62 -13.97
CA ALA A 187 -4.71 -6.55 -14.65
C ALA A 187 -4.85 -5.30 -15.57
N SER A 188 -3.86 -5.07 -16.44
CA SER A 188 -3.87 -4.00 -17.44
C SER A 188 -4.04 -4.58 -18.85
N PRO A 189 -4.94 -4.03 -19.69
CA PRO A 189 -5.08 -4.49 -21.07
C PRO A 189 -3.94 -4.03 -21.99
N GLY A 190 -3.18 -3.01 -21.59
CA GLY A 190 -1.99 -2.54 -22.31
C GLY A 190 -0.76 -2.60 -21.40
N VAL A 191 0.34 -3.16 -21.91
CA VAL A 191 1.61 -3.28 -21.20
C VAL A 191 2.67 -2.59 -22.04
N THR A 192 3.01 -1.36 -21.63
CA THR A 192 4.19 -0.64 -22.12
C THR A 192 5.43 -1.02 -21.30
N ALA A 193 6.61 -0.64 -21.76
CA ALA A 193 7.86 -0.92 -21.05
C ALA A 193 7.89 -0.31 -19.63
N ASP A 194 7.41 0.93 -19.45
CA ASP A 194 7.28 1.56 -18.13
C ASP A 194 6.25 0.85 -17.26
N ARG A 195 5.11 0.40 -17.82
CA ARG A 195 4.11 -0.37 -17.06
C ARG A 195 4.66 -1.73 -16.62
N LEU A 196 5.43 -2.39 -17.47
CA LEU A 196 6.09 -3.66 -17.11
C LEU A 196 7.11 -3.44 -15.99
N LEU A 197 7.93 -2.39 -16.09
CA LEU A 197 8.87 -1.98 -15.04
C LEU A 197 8.15 -1.74 -13.71
N PHE A 198 7.06 -0.95 -13.74
CA PHE A 198 6.21 -0.71 -12.59
C PHE A 198 5.71 -2.04 -11.99
N ASN A 199 5.08 -2.89 -12.79
CA ASN A 199 4.53 -4.16 -12.34
C ASN A 199 5.59 -5.04 -11.68
N ALA A 200 6.79 -5.14 -12.28
CA ALA A 200 7.88 -5.93 -11.77
C ALA A 200 8.43 -5.38 -10.44
N LEU A 201 8.73 -4.08 -10.38
CA LEU A 201 9.28 -3.43 -9.20
C LEU A 201 8.31 -3.50 -8.01
N TRP A 202 7.04 -3.20 -8.23
CA TRP A 202 6.01 -3.29 -7.20
C TRP A 202 5.79 -4.72 -6.72
N SER A 203 5.84 -5.69 -7.64
CA SER A 203 5.74 -7.11 -7.27
C SER A 203 6.89 -7.54 -6.36
N VAL A 204 8.14 -7.22 -6.74
CA VAL A 204 9.32 -7.54 -5.94
C VAL A 204 9.25 -6.86 -4.57
N TRP A 205 8.94 -5.57 -4.55
CA TRP A 205 8.82 -4.80 -3.32
C TRP A 205 7.78 -5.39 -2.36
N MET A 206 6.60 -5.78 -2.84
CA MET A 206 5.56 -6.38 -2.01
C MET A 206 5.95 -7.77 -1.49
N VAL A 207 6.60 -8.60 -2.30
CA VAL A 207 7.06 -9.91 -1.85
C VAL A 207 8.20 -9.78 -0.82
N VAL A 208 9.07 -8.78 -0.95
CA VAL A 208 10.07 -8.47 0.09
C VAL A 208 9.38 -7.92 1.35
N GLY A 209 8.43 -7.00 1.18
CA GLY A 209 7.66 -6.40 2.26
C GLY A 209 6.93 -7.44 3.11
N THR A 210 6.19 -8.34 2.48
CA THR A 210 5.51 -9.46 3.13
C THR A 210 6.44 -10.33 3.94
N ARG A 211 7.57 -10.77 3.37
CA ARG A 211 8.53 -11.60 4.13
C ARG A 211 9.07 -10.91 5.37
N LEU A 212 9.31 -9.60 5.29
CA LEU A 212 9.77 -8.84 6.44
C LEU A 212 8.64 -8.65 7.47
N GLU A 213 7.42 -8.39 7.01
CA GLU A 213 6.23 -8.33 7.86
C GLU A 213 5.97 -9.66 8.58
N GLU A 214 6.07 -10.80 7.89
CA GLU A 214 5.89 -12.11 8.52
C GLU A 214 6.93 -12.39 9.61
N ARG A 215 8.17 -11.89 9.44
CA ARG A 215 9.22 -11.99 10.47
C ARG A 215 8.86 -11.16 11.69
N ASP A 216 8.36 -9.94 11.48
CA ASP A 216 7.91 -9.06 12.56
C ASP A 216 6.70 -9.66 13.29
N LEU A 217 5.70 -10.17 12.55
CA LEU A 217 4.52 -10.83 13.11
C LEU A 217 4.87 -12.11 13.88
N ALA A 218 5.81 -12.92 13.39
CA ALA A 218 6.27 -14.12 14.11
C ALA A 218 7.05 -13.79 15.39
N ALA A 219 7.71 -12.62 15.44
CA ALA A 219 8.36 -12.11 16.65
C ALA A 219 7.32 -11.56 17.64
N ASP A 220 6.30 -10.86 17.16
CA ASP A 220 5.29 -10.20 18.01
C ASP A 220 4.22 -11.17 18.54
N PHE A 221 3.78 -12.14 17.73
CA PHE A 221 2.71 -13.10 18.07
C PHE A 221 3.18 -14.52 18.39
N GLY A 222 4.47 -14.84 18.19
CA GLY A 222 5.05 -16.13 18.59
C GLY A 222 4.43 -17.35 17.90
N GLN A 223 4.16 -18.42 18.67
CA GLN A 223 3.65 -19.70 18.16
C GLN A 223 2.30 -19.60 17.43
N PRO A 224 1.28 -18.87 17.94
CA PRO A 224 0.01 -18.70 17.24
C PRO A 224 0.16 -18.27 15.77
N TYR A 225 1.07 -17.34 15.48
CA TYR A 225 1.31 -16.90 14.10
C TYR A 225 2.07 -17.95 13.27
N ARG A 226 3.01 -18.69 13.88
CA ARG A 226 3.73 -19.78 13.19
C ARG A 226 2.79 -20.92 12.81
N GLU A 227 1.82 -21.25 13.66
CA GLU A 227 0.78 -22.23 13.33
C GLU A 227 -0.09 -21.76 12.17
N TYR A 228 -0.48 -20.48 12.17
CA TYR A 228 -1.19 -19.86 11.06
C TYR A 228 -0.38 -19.91 9.75
N GLN A 229 0.94 -19.64 9.80
CA GLN A 229 1.84 -19.77 8.65
C GLN A 229 1.92 -21.18 8.07
N ARG A 230 1.79 -22.22 8.91
CA ARG A 230 1.77 -23.62 8.44
C ARG A 230 0.48 -23.97 7.69
N ARG A 231 -0.65 -23.39 8.12
CA ARG A 231 -1.99 -23.72 7.60
C ARG A 231 -2.37 -22.91 6.37
N VAL A 232 -2.16 -21.60 6.39
CA VAL A 232 -2.67 -20.67 5.36
C VAL A 232 -1.53 -20.15 4.51
N PRO A 233 -1.54 -20.21 3.16
CA PRO A 233 -0.45 -19.76 2.29
C PRO A 233 -0.29 -18.23 2.28
N MET A 234 0.89 -17.74 1.87
CA MET A 234 1.22 -16.30 1.94
C MET A 234 0.37 -15.43 1.01
N LEU A 235 0.36 -15.73 -0.30
CA LEU A 235 -0.23 -14.87 -1.34
C LEU A 235 -1.22 -15.61 -2.27
N LEU A 236 -0.94 -16.85 -2.65
CA LEU A 236 -1.81 -17.58 -3.57
C LEU A 236 -2.62 -18.64 -2.81
N PRO A 237 -3.96 -18.65 -2.92
CA PRO A 237 -4.77 -19.66 -2.26
C PRO A 237 -4.48 -21.04 -2.85
N ARG A 238 -4.34 -22.05 -1.99
CA ARG A 238 -4.16 -23.45 -2.42
C ARG A 238 -5.48 -24.11 -2.80
N THR A 239 -6.56 -23.66 -2.19
CA THR A 239 -7.90 -24.24 -2.30
C THR A 239 -8.96 -23.14 -2.35
N LEU A 240 -10.12 -23.47 -2.89
CA LEU A 240 -11.30 -22.59 -2.83
C LEU A 240 -11.92 -22.54 -1.43
N ARG A 241 -11.58 -23.50 -0.56
CA ARG A 241 -12.01 -23.56 0.84
C ARG A 241 -11.04 -22.81 1.77
N PRO A 242 -11.53 -22.19 2.86
CA PRO A 242 -10.68 -21.57 3.87
C PRO A 242 -9.82 -22.61 4.58
N GLN A 243 -8.60 -22.22 4.96
CA GLN A 243 -7.57 -23.08 5.56
C GLN A 243 -7.36 -22.82 7.06
N ALA A 244 -8.07 -21.83 7.63
CA ALA A 244 -8.11 -21.52 9.05
C ALA A 244 -9.56 -21.47 9.55
#